data_AF-A0AAN6RJG4-F1
#
_entry.id   AF-A0AAN6RJG4-F1
#
_cell.length_a   1.000
_cell.length_b   1.000
_cell.length_c   1.000
_cell.angle_alpha   90.00
_cell.angle_beta   90.00
_cell.angle_gamma   90.00
#
_symmetry.space_group_name_H-M   'P 1'
#
loop_
_entity.id
_entity.type
_entity.pdbx_description
1 polymer ?
#
loop_
_entity_poly.entity_id
_entity_poly.type
_entity_poly.pdbx_seq_one_letter_code
_entity_poly.pdbx_strand_id
1 'polypeptide(L)'
;MSTDPPSSRGSSPYLRPRLSLSTVNTIFARRNSKSPQPDQRPSTAHSSGLLSPLEPARSRSSSTSRSIRSFTSKSTGKWISRLKRTRSASTNSVMCEETKPLKKADFKEVEGWFDAFRKYNLLITNQVSVDPQFPTAELSKIQKIISEIEEGRFIQDLPEPLFDIALLWCPAENLTRNPGGGPSWSWKGWTGGVNFPFDPSSCPDVRKRGEEAVFFESKINSFILGPESGPERYTIMNRVSPLKSDPTSTQLSRITYPRAGLQILAAQPPETESDTLRFTTEKIAASNFRMEQIYYEKNELLLCTGLVDTQGRQCGVLMDYEKNISARQGEGELHYILLSINRRVPSSISNNKSNISHPSGIPIWRERAFLKNEEIEDLTDFDEGEWNMYNVMLIQELKGDALAGETVQEPFSRRVAVGRIHKDAWNEAMKVNADRYAKIVLR
;
A
#
# COMPACT_ATOMS: atom_id res chain seq x y z
N MET A 1 -57.79 22.01 25.92
CA MET A 1 -58.60 22.41 24.75
C MET A 1 -57.76 23.33 23.88
N SER A 2 -57.67 23.00 22.60
CA SER A 2 -57.40 23.87 21.42
C SER A 2 -56.55 23.06 20.44
N THR A 3 -57.23 22.38 19.53
CA THR A 3 -56.65 21.57 18.46
C THR A 3 -56.77 22.35 17.16
N ASP A 4 -55.65 22.63 16.49
CA ASP A 4 -55.67 23.03 15.08
C ASP A 4 -54.50 22.36 14.33
N PRO A 5 -54.74 21.76 13.14
CA PRO A 5 -53.73 21.03 12.38
C PRO A 5 -53.12 21.85 11.23
N PRO A 6 -51.84 21.63 10.87
CA PRO A 6 -51.31 22.10 9.59
C PRO A 6 -51.70 21.18 8.43
N SER A 7 -51.84 21.80 7.25
CA SER A 7 -52.50 21.25 6.06
C SER A 7 -51.64 20.33 5.19
N SER A 8 -52.29 19.34 4.59
CA SER A 8 -51.74 18.50 3.51
C SER A 8 -51.79 19.18 2.14
N ARG A 9 -50.98 18.66 1.19
CA ARG A 9 -50.97 18.88 -0.28
C ARG A 9 -50.18 20.08 -0.81
N GLY A 10 -48.90 19.81 -1.11
CA GLY A 10 -48.14 20.47 -2.17
C GLY A 10 -47.87 19.48 -3.31
N SER A 11 -48.65 19.55 -4.40
CA SER A 11 -48.52 18.65 -5.55
C SER A 11 -47.27 18.98 -6.37
N SER A 12 -46.47 17.98 -6.74
CA SER A 12 -45.33 18.14 -7.64
C SER A 12 -45.65 17.64 -9.05
N PRO A 13 -45.86 18.53 -10.03
CA PRO A 13 -45.75 18.20 -11.44
C PRO A 13 -44.36 18.61 -11.96
N TYR A 14 -43.68 17.71 -12.70
CA TYR A 14 -42.85 17.96 -13.90
C TYR A 14 -41.92 16.77 -14.18
N LEU A 15 -42.51 15.61 -14.50
CA LEU A 15 -41.81 14.62 -15.30
C LEU A 15 -41.92 15.03 -16.77
N ARG A 16 -40.77 15.28 -17.41
CA ARG A 16 -40.66 15.33 -18.88
C ARG A 16 -39.53 14.41 -19.34
N PRO A 17 -39.83 13.28 -20.01
CA PRO A 17 -38.82 12.54 -20.74
C PRO A 17 -38.50 13.27 -22.06
N ARG A 18 -37.22 13.40 -22.40
CA ARG A 18 -36.79 13.66 -23.77
C ARG A 18 -35.77 12.60 -24.19
N LEU A 19 -36.29 11.55 -24.81
CA LEU A 19 -35.52 10.71 -25.71
C LEU A 19 -35.26 11.51 -26.99
N SER A 20 -34.00 11.62 -27.40
CA SER A 20 -33.64 12.03 -28.77
C SER A 20 -32.58 11.07 -29.29
N LEU A 21 -33.04 10.08 -30.06
CA LEU A 21 -32.19 9.25 -30.89
C LEU A 21 -31.64 10.11 -32.03
N SER A 22 -30.32 10.17 -32.17
CA SER A 22 -29.66 10.68 -33.37
C SER A 22 -28.66 9.64 -33.88
N THR A 23 -29.13 8.84 -34.82
CA THR A 23 -28.32 7.91 -35.62
C THR A 23 -27.23 8.67 -36.39
N VAL A 24 -25.97 8.26 -36.26
CA VAL A 24 -24.93 8.60 -37.25
C VAL A 24 -24.24 7.31 -37.68
N ASN A 25 -24.47 6.92 -38.92
CA ASN A 25 -23.72 5.87 -39.60
C ASN A 25 -22.38 6.44 -40.05
N THR A 26 -21.28 5.70 -39.84
CA THR A 26 -20.08 5.86 -40.67
C THR A 26 -19.51 4.51 -41.07
N ILE A 27 -19.32 4.38 -42.37
CA ILE A 27 -19.00 3.14 -43.09
C ILE A 27 -17.51 3.15 -43.46
N PHE A 28 -16.86 2.01 -43.23
CA PHE A 28 -15.57 1.53 -43.78
C PHE A 28 -14.57 2.51 -44.42
N ALA A 29 -13.31 2.42 -43.97
CA ALA A 29 -12.14 2.52 -44.86
C ALA A 29 -11.10 1.43 -44.51
N ARG A 30 -11.14 0.30 -45.23
CA ARG A 30 -10.01 -0.65 -45.28
C ARG A 30 -8.86 0.02 -46.05
N ARG A 31 -7.62 -0.09 -45.59
CA ARG A 31 -6.45 0.09 -46.45
C ARG A 31 -5.45 -1.05 -46.28
N ASN A 32 -5.42 -1.91 -47.30
CA ASN A 32 -4.35 -2.87 -47.50
C ASN A 32 -3.13 -2.15 -48.07
N SER A 33 -1.93 -2.57 -47.68
CA SER A 33 -0.71 -2.44 -48.49
C SER A 33 0.15 -3.69 -48.31
N LYS A 34 0.42 -4.40 -49.41
CA LYS A 34 1.34 -5.55 -49.46
C LYS A 34 2.64 -5.12 -50.15
N SER A 35 3.76 -5.66 -49.68
CA SER A 35 4.99 -6.01 -50.43
C SER A 35 5.80 -4.86 -51.09
N PRO A 36 7.10 -5.06 -51.45
CA PRO A 36 7.86 -6.32 -51.48
C PRO A 36 9.23 -6.32 -50.75
N GLN A 37 9.80 -7.54 -50.67
CA GLN A 37 11.22 -7.89 -50.43
C GLN A 37 12.12 -7.51 -51.65
N PRO A 38 13.48 -7.66 -51.65
CA PRO A 38 14.34 -8.65 -50.97
C PRO A 38 15.47 -7.98 -50.12
N ASP A 39 16.64 -8.54 -49.73
CA ASP A 39 17.32 -9.80 -50.11
C ASP A 39 18.31 -10.36 -49.04
N GLN A 40 18.87 -11.54 -49.36
CA GLN A 40 19.98 -12.35 -48.83
C GLN A 40 21.12 -11.73 -47.99
N ARG A 41 21.48 -12.44 -46.90
CA ARG A 41 22.70 -13.30 -46.88
C ARG A 41 22.78 -14.21 -45.62
N PRO A 42 23.05 -15.52 -45.76
CA PRO A 42 23.55 -16.36 -44.67
C PRO A 42 25.08 -16.45 -44.68
N SER A 43 25.70 -16.66 -43.52
CA SER A 43 27.11 -17.07 -43.40
C SER A 43 27.27 -18.06 -42.24
N THR A 44 28.14 -19.05 -42.43
CA THR A 44 28.22 -20.28 -41.63
C THR A 44 29.49 -20.37 -40.80
N ALA A 45 29.32 -20.85 -39.56
CA ALA A 45 30.18 -21.84 -38.86
C ALA A 45 31.70 -21.57 -38.64
N HIS A 46 32.26 -22.43 -37.79
CA HIS A 46 33.69 -22.58 -37.41
C HIS A 46 34.27 -21.52 -36.45
N SER A 47 35.15 -21.84 -35.50
CA SER A 47 35.47 -23.12 -34.81
C SER A 47 36.46 -22.88 -33.65
N SER A 48 36.41 -23.71 -32.61
CA SER A 48 37.56 -24.22 -31.80
C SER A 48 38.67 -23.30 -31.25
N GLY A 49 38.98 -23.47 -29.94
CA GLY A 49 40.29 -23.17 -29.33
C GLY A 49 40.16 -22.35 -28.05
N LEU A 50 40.21 -22.91 -26.83
CA LEU A 50 41.33 -23.54 -26.10
C LEU A 50 42.31 -22.57 -25.40
N LEU A 51 42.63 -22.93 -24.15
CA LEU A 51 43.70 -22.47 -23.24
C LEU A 51 43.50 -21.17 -22.43
N SER A 52 43.35 -21.37 -21.12
CA SER A 52 43.70 -20.43 -20.05
C SER A 52 45.20 -20.14 -20.03
N PRO A 53 45.63 -19.09 -19.29
CA PRO A 53 46.57 -19.39 -18.20
C PRO A 53 46.42 -18.56 -16.90
N LEU A 54 46.64 -19.27 -15.79
CA LEU A 54 47.33 -18.89 -14.54
C LEU A 54 46.96 -17.64 -13.71
N GLU A 55 46.76 -17.90 -12.41
CA GLU A 55 46.89 -16.96 -11.30
C GLU A 55 48.35 -16.46 -11.10
N PRO A 56 48.52 -15.37 -10.32
CA PRO A 56 49.62 -15.26 -9.38
C PRO A 56 49.18 -15.26 -7.91
N ALA A 57 50.03 -15.86 -7.08
CA ALA A 57 49.75 -16.23 -5.70
C ALA A 57 49.76 -15.09 -4.65
N ARG A 58 49.00 -15.35 -3.57
CA ARG A 58 49.32 -15.10 -2.14
C ARG A 58 50.27 -13.93 -1.79
N SER A 59 49.77 -13.05 -0.91
CA SER A 59 50.58 -12.49 0.17
C SER A 59 49.94 -12.77 1.54
N ARG A 60 50.76 -13.18 2.51
CA ARG A 60 50.40 -13.34 3.93
C ARG A 60 50.83 -12.07 4.66
N SER A 61 49.99 -11.51 5.51
CA SER A 61 50.43 -10.66 6.62
C SER A 61 49.62 -10.96 7.87
N SER A 62 50.32 -11.42 8.89
CA SER A 62 49.79 -11.62 10.24
C SER A 62 49.96 -10.35 11.06
N SER A 63 48.91 -9.91 11.77
CA SER A 63 49.10 -9.04 12.92
C SER A 63 48.11 -9.40 14.02
N THR A 64 48.66 -9.82 15.16
CA THR A 64 47.93 -10.08 16.39
C THR A 64 47.59 -8.77 17.10
N SER A 65 46.31 -8.47 17.29
CA SER A 65 45.86 -7.46 18.26
C SER A 65 44.77 -8.03 19.14
N ARG A 66 45.12 -8.26 20.41
CA ARG A 66 44.15 -8.51 21.49
C ARG A 66 43.62 -7.15 21.94
N SER A 67 42.35 -6.84 21.65
CA SER A 67 41.66 -5.70 22.25
C SER A 67 40.46 -6.15 23.09
N ILE A 68 40.03 -5.24 23.96
CA ILE A 68 39.28 -5.55 25.18
C ILE A 68 37.80 -5.83 24.87
N ARG A 69 37.19 -6.73 25.66
CA ARG A 69 35.77 -7.08 25.55
C ARG A 69 34.88 -5.89 25.92
N SER A 70 34.42 -5.13 24.91
CA SER A 70 33.19 -4.36 25.03
C SER A 70 31.99 -5.27 24.74
N PHE A 71 30.99 -5.22 25.63
CA PHE A 71 29.68 -5.84 25.38
C PHE A 71 28.87 -4.95 24.44
N THR A 72 29.26 -4.89 23.17
CA THR A 72 28.39 -4.43 22.09
C THR A 72 27.74 -5.65 21.44
N SER A 73 26.43 -5.60 21.25
CA SER A 73 25.64 -6.67 20.66
C SER A 73 26.06 -6.91 19.21
N LYS A 74 26.91 -7.91 18.97
CA LYS A 74 27.41 -8.32 17.64
C LYS A 74 26.36 -9.03 16.78
N SER A 75 25.17 -8.46 16.70
CA SER A 75 24.17 -8.80 15.69
C SER A 75 24.32 -7.85 14.50
N THR A 76 25.52 -7.81 13.89
CA THR A 76 25.66 -7.31 12.51
C THR A 76 24.98 -8.33 11.62
N GLY A 77 23.67 -8.14 11.41
CA GLY A 77 22.78 -9.14 10.84
C GLY A 77 23.22 -9.63 9.47
N LYS A 78 22.97 -10.92 9.18
CA LYS A 78 23.23 -11.54 7.87
C LYS A 78 22.56 -10.81 6.70
N TRP A 79 21.57 -9.99 7.02
CA TRP A 79 20.75 -9.19 6.11
C TRP A 79 21.56 -8.38 5.07
N ILE A 80 22.70 -7.80 5.46
CA ILE A 80 23.57 -7.02 4.54
C ILE A 80 24.05 -7.86 3.34
N SER A 81 24.18 -9.18 3.50
CA SER A 81 24.59 -10.07 2.40
C SER A 81 23.50 -10.39 1.37
N ARG A 82 22.25 -9.99 1.63
CA ARG A 82 21.03 -10.32 0.86
C ARG A 82 20.49 -9.16 0.00
N LEU A 83 21.25 -8.08 -0.16
CA LEU A 83 20.91 -7.02 -1.12
C LEU A 83 21.49 -7.37 -2.50
N LYS A 84 20.62 -7.80 -3.41
CA LYS A 84 21.01 -8.10 -4.81
C LYS A 84 20.87 -6.86 -5.68
N ARG A 85 21.99 -6.17 -5.92
CA ARG A 85 22.08 -5.15 -6.96
C ARG A 85 22.01 -5.82 -8.34
N THR A 86 20.90 -5.63 -9.04
CA THR A 86 20.73 -6.17 -10.40
C THR A 86 21.76 -5.55 -11.35
N ARG A 87 22.62 -6.37 -11.96
CA ARG A 87 23.84 -5.94 -12.69
C ARG A 87 23.59 -5.29 -14.06
N SER A 88 22.36 -4.86 -14.37
CA SER A 88 21.95 -4.41 -15.71
C SER A 88 21.44 -2.97 -15.77
N ALA A 89 21.77 -2.16 -14.76
CA ALA A 89 21.46 -0.72 -14.75
C ALA A 89 22.44 0.07 -15.65
N SER A 90 22.00 0.43 -16.86
CA SER A 90 22.58 1.56 -17.58
C SER A 90 22.31 2.84 -16.79
N THR A 91 23.35 3.59 -16.43
CA THR A 91 23.32 4.74 -15.51
C THR A 91 22.57 5.99 -16.01
N ASN A 92 21.72 5.85 -17.02
CA ASN A 92 20.77 6.88 -17.41
C ASN A 92 19.68 6.96 -16.34
N SER A 93 19.87 7.89 -15.41
CA SER A 93 18.96 8.20 -14.33
C SER A 93 17.57 8.56 -14.85
N VAL A 94 16.61 7.64 -14.67
CA VAL A 94 15.18 7.89 -14.88
C VAL A 94 14.64 8.73 -13.71
N MET A 95 15.14 9.97 -13.64
CA MET A 95 14.89 10.96 -12.59
C MET A 95 14.09 12.17 -13.11
N CYS A 96 13.62 12.15 -14.37
CA CYS A 96 13.38 13.39 -15.11
C CYS A 96 12.06 13.53 -15.91
N GLU A 97 11.06 12.66 -15.73
CA GLU A 97 9.69 12.93 -16.24
C GLU A 97 8.61 12.92 -15.14
N GLU A 98 8.74 12.05 -14.12
CA GLU A 98 7.81 12.01 -12.96
C GLU A 98 7.98 13.20 -11.98
N THR A 99 8.95 14.09 -12.22
CA THR A 99 9.21 15.29 -11.41
C THR A 99 8.33 16.48 -11.75
N LYS A 100 7.54 16.43 -12.84
CA LYS A 100 6.59 17.49 -13.17
C LYS A 100 5.49 17.55 -12.09
N PRO A 101 5.28 18.69 -11.40
CA PRO A 101 4.20 18.82 -10.44
C PRO A 101 2.85 18.53 -11.10
N LEU A 102 2.12 17.53 -10.57
CA LEU A 102 0.77 17.19 -10.99
C LEU A 102 -0.18 18.34 -10.66
N LYS A 103 -0.96 18.76 -11.64
CA LYS A 103 -1.90 19.88 -11.57
C LYS A 103 -3.33 19.38 -11.67
N LYS A 104 -4.28 20.23 -11.28
CA LYS A 104 -5.73 20.01 -11.46
C LYS A 104 -6.14 19.46 -12.84
N ALA A 105 -5.45 19.84 -13.92
CA ALA A 105 -5.75 19.37 -15.27
C ALA A 105 -5.50 17.87 -15.46
N ASP A 106 -4.45 17.32 -14.85
CA ASP A 106 -4.04 15.92 -15.00
C ASP A 106 -5.07 14.94 -14.39
N PHE A 107 -5.95 15.44 -13.51
CA PHE A 107 -7.06 14.69 -12.89
C PHE A 107 -8.39 14.75 -13.68
N LYS A 108 -8.44 15.38 -14.85
CA LYS A 108 -9.63 15.36 -15.72
C LYS A 108 -9.72 14.12 -16.63
N GLU A 109 -8.58 13.48 -16.85
CA GLU A 109 -8.38 12.36 -17.79
C GLU A 109 -8.13 11.07 -17.00
N VAL A 110 -9.03 10.72 -16.10
CA VAL A 110 -8.96 9.50 -15.29
C VAL A 110 -10.25 8.70 -15.46
N GLU A 111 -10.10 7.42 -15.78
CA GLU A 111 -11.20 6.56 -16.23
C GLU A 111 -11.84 5.74 -15.09
N GLY A 112 -11.38 5.92 -13.84
CA GLY A 112 -11.90 5.23 -12.67
C GLY A 112 -11.02 5.43 -11.42
N TRP A 113 -11.47 4.88 -10.29
CA TRP A 113 -10.80 5.10 -8.99
C TRP A 113 -9.33 4.70 -8.94
N PHE A 114 -8.89 3.66 -9.66
CA PHE A 114 -7.48 3.24 -9.65
C PHE A 114 -6.54 4.23 -10.32
N ASP A 115 -6.90 4.77 -11.48
CA ASP A 115 -6.07 5.77 -12.17
C ASP A 115 -6.08 7.12 -11.44
N ALA A 116 -7.23 7.47 -10.83
CA ALA A 116 -7.35 8.61 -9.94
C ALA A 116 -6.48 8.45 -8.69
N PHE A 117 -6.51 7.28 -8.04
CA PHE A 117 -5.70 6.99 -6.87
C PHE A 117 -4.21 6.94 -7.18
N ARG A 118 -3.78 6.37 -8.30
CA ARG A 118 -2.36 6.40 -8.71
C ARG A 118 -1.86 7.84 -8.88
N LYS A 119 -2.64 8.72 -9.53
CA LYS A 119 -2.30 10.15 -9.63
C LYS A 119 -2.37 10.87 -8.28
N TYR A 120 -3.32 10.52 -7.42
CA TYR A 120 -3.47 11.10 -6.07
C TYR A 120 -2.30 10.69 -5.16
N ASN A 121 -1.88 9.42 -5.19
CA ASN A 121 -0.72 8.90 -4.49
C ASN A 121 0.56 9.67 -4.87
N LEU A 122 0.82 9.82 -6.18
CA LEU A 122 1.93 10.65 -6.66
C LEU A 122 1.85 12.11 -6.20
N LEU A 123 0.65 12.71 -6.17
CA LEU A 123 0.44 14.07 -5.65
C LEU A 123 0.76 14.15 -4.14
N ILE A 124 0.27 13.21 -3.33
CA ILE A 124 0.50 13.21 -1.88
C ILE A 124 1.99 12.97 -1.57
N THR A 125 2.61 11.96 -2.18
CA THR A 125 4.02 11.59 -1.92
C THR A 125 5.03 12.60 -2.45
N ASN A 126 4.82 13.18 -3.64
CA ASN A 126 5.84 14.04 -4.26
C ASN A 126 5.63 15.54 -3.96
N GLN A 127 4.44 15.96 -3.52
CA GLN A 127 4.12 17.37 -3.31
C GLN A 127 3.52 17.62 -1.91
N VAL A 128 2.33 17.11 -1.62
CA VAL A 128 1.53 17.56 -0.46
C VAL A 128 2.19 17.20 0.89
N SER A 129 2.75 16.00 1.03
CA SER A 129 3.40 15.58 2.28
C SER A 129 4.82 16.15 2.48
N VAL A 130 5.44 16.62 1.39
CA VAL A 130 6.81 17.17 1.39
C VAL A 130 6.81 18.70 1.52
N ASP A 131 5.72 19.37 1.13
CA ASP A 131 5.53 20.81 1.24
C ASP A 131 4.40 21.17 2.22
N PRO A 132 4.72 21.56 3.47
CA PRO A 132 3.74 22.06 4.44
C PRO A 132 2.97 23.32 4.00
N GLN A 133 3.42 24.01 2.94
CA GLN A 133 2.75 25.18 2.37
C GLN A 133 1.83 24.82 1.19
N PHE A 134 1.71 23.52 0.82
CA PHE A 134 0.85 23.10 -0.28
C PHE A 134 -0.59 23.61 -0.07
N PRO A 135 -1.21 24.33 -1.03
CA PRO A 135 -2.49 24.96 -0.78
C PRO A 135 -3.62 23.95 -0.53
N THR A 136 -4.16 23.93 0.70
CA THR A 136 -5.32 23.07 1.08
C THR A 136 -6.52 23.27 0.14
N ALA A 137 -6.71 24.49 -0.36
CA ALA A 137 -7.74 24.84 -1.33
C ALA A 137 -7.48 24.29 -2.74
N GLU A 138 -6.25 23.89 -3.09
CA GLU A 138 -5.92 23.17 -4.31
C GLU A 138 -6.16 21.67 -4.13
N LEU A 139 -5.69 21.08 -3.01
CA LEU A 139 -5.96 19.68 -2.66
C LEU A 139 -7.47 19.39 -2.67
N SER A 140 -8.26 20.26 -2.03
CA SER A 140 -9.73 20.14 -1.98
C SER A 140 -10.37 20.19 -3.38
N LYS A 141 -9.81 20.97 -4.33
CA LYS A 141 -10.30 21.03 -5.72
C LYS A 141 -9.98 19.76 -6.50
N ILE A 142 -8.85 19.11 -6.21
CA ILE A 142 -8.44 17.86 -6.82
C ILE A 142 -9.28 16.70 -6.26
N GLN A 143 -9.41 16.61 -4.93
CA GLN A 143 -10.29 15.64 -4.27
C GLN A 143 -11.74 15.76 -4.75
N LYS A 144 -12.25 16.98 -5.00
CA LYS A 144 -13.58 17.17 -5.59
C LYS A 144 -13.69 16.56 -6.98
N ILE A 145 -12.74 16.81 -7.89
CA ILE A 145 -12.74 16.18 -9.22
C ILE A 145 -12.70 14.66 -9.11
N ILE A 146 -11.86 14.13 -8.22
CA ILE A 146 -11.78 12.68 -8.01
C ILE A 146 -13.09 12.11 -7.47
N SER A 147 -13.79 12.85 -6.58
CA SER A 147 -15.09 12.44 -6.03
C SER A 147 -16.23 12.48 -7.06
N GLU A 148 -16.09 13.26 -8.13
CA GLU A 148 -17.02 13.26 -9.28
C GLU A 148 -16.89 11.95 -10.11
N ILE A 149 -15.86 11.14 -9.88
CA ILE A 149 -15.67 9.80 -10.49
C ILE A 149 -16.45 8.77 -9.67
N GLU A 150 -17.41 8.09 -10.32
CA GLU A 150 -18.15 6.95 -9.75
C GLU A 150 -18.79 7.20 -8.36
N GLU A 151 -19.11 8.48 -8.08
CA GLU A 151 -19.79 8.96 -6.87
C GLU A 151 -19.10 8.58 -5.54
N GLY A 152 -17.77 8.45 -5.53
CA GLY A 152 -17.00 8.21 -4.30
C GLY A 152 -16.72 9.49 -3.51
N ARG A 153 -16.05 9.37 -2.36
CA ARG A 153 -15.69 10.50 -1.48
C ARG A 153 -14.34 10.30 -0.81
N PHE A 154 -13.85 11.33 -0.13
CA PHE A 154 -12.70 11.24 0.76
C PHE A 154 -13.12 11.24 2.23
N ILE A 155 -12.44 10.44 3.03
CA ILE A 155 -12.62 10.29 4.47
C ILE A 155 -11.24 10.52 5.10
N GLN A 156 -11.08 11.61 5.87
CA GLN A 156 -9.78 12.00 6.44
C GLN A 156 -8.65 12.01 5.38
N ASP A 157 -8.95 12.55 4.20
CA ASP A 157 -8.08 12.56 3.01
C ASP A 157 -7.65 11.17 2.45
N LEU A 158 -8.32 10.08 2.84
CA LEU A 158 -8.25 8.78 2.19
C LEU A 158 -9.45 8.57 1.24
N PRO A 159 -9.28 8.04 0.03
CA PRO A 159 -10.42 7.73 -0.85
C PRO A 159 -11.24 6.54 -0.31
N GLU A 160 -12.55 6.73 -0.10
CA GLU A 160 -13.46 5.67 0.38
C GLU A 160 -13.47 4.42 -0.51
N PRO A 161 -13.58 4.50 -1.86
CA PRO A 161 -13.68 3.30 -2.68
C PRO A 161 -12.43 2.42 -2.72
N LEU A 162 -11.30 2.92 -2.18
CA LEU A 162 -10.02 2.21 -2.11
C LEU A 162 -9.42 2.29 -0.70
N PHE A 163 -10.27 2.35 0.33
CA PHE A 163 -9.86 2.67 1.71
C PHE A 163 -8.83 1.68 2.26
N ASP A 164 -9.00 0.37 2.05
CA ASP A 164 -8.07 -0.70 2.43
C ASP A 164 -6.67 -0.52 1.84
N ILE A 165 -6.62 -0.03 0.60
CA ILE A 165 -5.37 0.29 -0.09
C ILE A 165 -4.78 1.55 0.56
N ALA A 166 -5.57 2.62 0.70
CA ALA A 166 -5.13 3.89 1.27
C ALA A 166 -4.57 3.78 2.72
N LEU A 167 -5.07 2.83 3.52
CA LEU A 167 -4.52 2.54 4.86
C LEU A 167 -3.05 2.07 4.84
N LEU A 168 -2.52 1.65 3.69
CA LEU A 168 -1.13 1.18 3.54
C LEU A 168 -0.09 2.29 3.28
N TRP A 169 -0.49 3.57 3.16
CA TRP A 169 0.47 4.70 3.15
C TRP A 169 1.34 4.69 4.38
N CYS A 170 2.65 4.89 4.25
CA CYS A 170 3.59 4.78 5.37
C CYS A 170 4.68 5.88 5.32
N PRO A 171 5.54 5.96 6.35
CA PRO A 171 6.67 6.89 6.37
C PRO A 171 7.56 6.84 5.12
N ALA A 172 7.85 8.02 4.54
CA ALA A 172 8.93 8.24 3.58
C ALA A 172 10.18 8.86 4.23
N GLU A 173 10.02 9.40 5.45
CA GLU A 173 11.08 9.92 6.33
C GLU A 173 10.66 9.74 7.81
N ASN A 174 11.35 10.37 8.77
CA ASN A 174 10.92 10.32 10.18
C ASN A 174 9.62 11.12 10.38
N LEU A 175 8.47 10.43 10.32
CA LEU A 175 7.18 11.06 10.59
C LEU A 175 7.05 11.49 12.05
N THR A 176 6.48 12.68 12.25
CA THR A 176 6.04 13.15 13.57
C THR A 176 4.52 13.23 13.58
N ARG A 177 3.87 12.89 14.71
CA ARG A 177 2.41 12.96 14.81
C ARG A 177 1.97 14.42 14.77
N ASN A 178 1.03 14.75 13.89
CA ASN A 178 0.35 16.04 13.89
C ASN A 178 -0.94 15.93 14.72
N PRO A 179 -0.99 16.39 15.99
CA PRO A 179 -2.14 16.19 16.86
C PRO A 179 -3.41 16.93 16.38
N GLY A 180 -3.28 17.95 15.52
CA GLY A 180 -4.42 18.61 14.85
C GLY A 180 -4.68 18.11 13.42
N GLY A 181 -3.90 17.15 12.92
CA GLY A 181 -3.92 16.70 11.52
C GLY A 181 -4.96 15.62 11.19
N GLY A 182 -5.81 15.21 12.14
CA GLY A 182 -6.68 14.04 11.99
C GLY A 182 -6.07 12.76 12.57
N PRO A 183 -6.61 11.57 12.26
CA PRO A 183 -6.30 10.33 12.96
C PRO A 183 -4.98 9.67 12.58
N SER A 184 -4.47 8.76 13.43
CA SER A 184 -3.19 8.07 13.21
C SER A 184 -3.20 7.11 12.03
N TRP A 185 -4.38 6.62 11.63
CA TRP A 185 -4.55 5.74 10.47
C TRP A 185 -4.56 6.46 9.12
N SER A 186 -4.73 7.79 9.09
CA SER A 186 -4.60 8.61 7.87
C SER A 186 -3.19 9.19 7.73
N TRP A 187 -2.73 9.38 6.50
CA TRP A 187 -1.50 10.12 6.21
C TRP A 187 -1.54 11.56 6.74
N LYS A 188 -2.73 12.18 6.75
CA LYS A 188 -2.98 13.56 7.21
C LYS A 188 -2.60 13.76 8.69
N GLY A 189 -2.70 12.70 9.49
CA GLY A 189 -2.34 12.70 10.90
C GLY A 189 -0.83 12.83 11.19
N TRP A 190 0.01 12.92 10.16
CA TRP A 190 1.47 12.94 10.28
C TRP A 190 2.08 14.13 9.54
N THR A 191 3.19 14.64 10.08
CA THR A 191 4.04 15.65 9.45
C THR A 191 5.30 14.97 8.92
N GLY A 192 5.61 15.24 7.67
CA GLY A 192 6.73 14.67 6.91
C GLY A 192 6.25 13.88 5.69
N GLY A 193 7.17 13.59 4.78
CA GLY A 193 6.89 12.84 3.56
C GLY A 193 6.30 11.46 3.84
N VAL A 194 5.25 11.09 3.09
CA VAL A 194 4.64 9.75 3.11
C VAL A 194 4.79 9.07 1.75
N ASN A 195 4.96 7.75 1.74
CA ASN A 195 5.10 6.94 0.53
C ASN A 195 4.14 5.75 0.54
N PHE A 196 4.03 5.08 -0.60
CA PHE A 196 3.13 3.95 -0.80
C PHE A 196 3.90 2.75 -1.39
N PRO A 197 4.85 2.15 -0.64
CA PRO A 197 5.75 1.08 -1.13
C PRO A 197 5.01 -0.20 -1.48
N PHE A 198 3.77 -0.33 -1.03
CA PHE A 198 2.93 -1.49 -1.27
C PHE A 198 1.90 -1.25 -2.37
N ASP A 199 2.11 -0.25 -3.24
CA ASP A 199 1.20 0.12 -4.34
C ASP A 199 0.87 -1.06 -5.26
N PRO A 200 -0.35 -1.63 -5.18
CA PRO A 200 -0.71 -2.75 -6.02
C PRO A 200 -1.02 -2.31 -7.45
N SER A 201 -1.25 -1.01 -7.70
CA SER A 201 -1.43 -0.46 -9.05
C SER A 201 -0.12 -0.34 -9.84
N SER A 202 1.02 -0.43 -9.14
CA SER A 202 2.34 -0.55 -9.76
C SER A 202 2.62 -1.96 -10.28
N CYS A 203 2.05 -3.01 -9.66
CA CYS A 203 2.37 -4.38 -9.99
C CYS A 203 2.17 -4.63 -11.50
N PRO A 204 3.22 -5.10 -12.23
CA PRO A 204 3.16 -5.17 -13.67
C PRO A 204 2.08 -6.16 -14.07
N ASP A 205 1.25 -5.79 -15.06
CA ASP A 205 0.14 -6.61 -15.52
C ASP A 205 0.65 -7.81 -16.35
N VAL A 206 1.17 -8.81 -15.63
CA VAL A 206 1.68 -10.08 -16.16
C VAL A 206 0.58 -11.11 -16.41
N ARG A 207 -0.70 -10.71 -16.34
CA ARG A 207 -1.83 -11.61 -16.52
C ARG A 207 -1.75 -12.31 -17.87
N LYS A 208 -2.04 -13.61 -17.89
CA LYS A 208 -2.40 -14.28 -19.13
C LYS A 208 -3.74 -13.73 -19.61
N ARG A 209 -3.92 -13.62 -20.93
CA ARG A 209 -5.19 -13.17 -21.53
C ARG A 209 -6.33 -14.09 -21.06
N GLY A 210 -7.24 -13.56 -20.25
CA GLY A 210 -8.37 -14.29 -19.67
C GLY A 210 -8.29 -14.54 -18.15
N GLU A 211 -7.16 -14.24 -17.49
CA GLU A 211 -7.09 -14.26 -16.03
C GLU A 211 -7.84 -13.06 -15.42
N GLU A 212 -8.46 -13.28 -14.24
CA GLU A 212 -9.12 -12.24 -13.47
C GLU A 212 -8.17 -11.07 -13.15
N ALA A 213 -8.71 -9.85 -13.10
CA ALA A 213 -7.91 -8.63 -12.89
C ALA A 213 -7.50 -8.38 -11.43
N VAL A 214 -7.77 -9.32 -10.52
CA VAL A 214 -7.56 -9.15 -9.09
C VAL A 214 -6.06 -9.12 -8.77
N PHE A 215 -5.61 -8.01 -8.18
CA PHE A 215 -4.25 -7.85 -7.67
C PHE A 215 -4.19 -7.58 -6.15
N PHE A 216 -5.34 -7.37 -5.51
CA PHE A 216 -5.46 -7.09 -4.08
C PHE A 216 -6.66 -7.84 -3.52
N GLU A 217 -6.49 -8.47 -2.36
CA GLU A 217 -7.56 -9.10 -1.62
C GLU A 217 -7.64 -8.47 -0.24
N SER A 218 -8.73 -7.76 0.07
CA SER A 218 -8.96 -7.28 1.43
C SER A 218 -9.27 -8.45 2.36
N LYS A 219 -8.76 -8.37 3.60
CA LYS A 219 -9.12 -9.27 4.70
C LYS A 219 -10.01 -8.59 5.74
N ILE A 220 -10.41 -7.34 5.49
CA ILE A 220 -11.36 -6.61 6.32
C ILE A 220 -12.75 -6.70 5.68
N ASN A 221 -13.73 -7.23 6.43
CA ASN A 221 -15.11 -7.35 5.93
C ASN A 221 -15.79 -5.98 5.79
N SER A 222 -15.54 -5.08 6.74
CA SER A 222 -16.13 -3.75 6.80
C SER A 222 -15.34 -2.85 7.74
N PHE A 223 -15.17 -1.58 7.39
CA PHE A 223 -14.75 -0.54 8.31
C PHE A 223 -15.94 0.29 8.79
N ILE A 224 -15.87 0.74 10.04
CA ILE A 224 -16.90 1.52 10.71
C ILE A 224 -16.26 2.80 11.24
N LEU A 225 -16.88 3.94 10.98
CA LEU A 225 -16.54 5.25 11.55
C LEU A 225 -17.62 5.70 12.51
N GLY A 226 -17.25 6.56 13.46
CA GLY A 226 -18.15 6.98 14.51
C GLY A 226 -18.46 5.83 15.49
N PRO A 227 -19.36 6.06 16.46
CA PRO A 227 -19.55 5.20 17.63
C PRO A 227 -19.90 3.74 17.29
N GLU A 228 -19.57 2.82 18.20
CA GLU A 228 -19.86 1.38 18.05
C GLU A 228 -21.34 1.06 17.80
N SER A 229 -22.23 1.86 18.40
CA SER A 229 -23.67 1.73 18.30
C SER A 229 -24.33 3.10 18.13
N GLY A 230 -25.58 3.10 17.65
CA GLY A 230 -26.36 4.31 17.39
C GLY A 230 -26.45 4.68 15.89
N PRO A 231 -27.25 5.71 15.56
CA PRO A 231 -27.55 6.10 14.18
C PRO A 231 -26.39 6.81 13.48
N GLU A 232 -25.43 7.34 14.24
CA GLU A 232 -24.24 8.04 13.73
C GLU A 232 -23.19 7.05 13.16
N ARG A 233 -23.34 5.75 13.43
CA ARG A 233 -22.43 4.73 12.93
C ARG A 233 -22.45 4.69 11.39
N TYR A 234 -21.28 4.89 10.78
CA TYR A 234 -21.10 4.88 9.34
C TYR A 234 -20.25 3.70 8.89
N THR A 235 -20.74 2.88 7.96
CA THR A 235 -19.95 1.81 7.35
C THR A 235 -19.31 2.33 6.07
N ILE A 236 -17.97 2.31 6.01
CA ILE A 236 -17.23 2.69 4.80
C ILE A 236 -17.58 1.69 3.70
N MET A 237 -18.12 2.21 2.59
CA MET A 237 -18.55 1.36 1.48
C MET A 237 -17.39 1.05 0.56
N ASN A 238 -16.82 -0.14 0.73
CA ASN A 238 -15.89 -0.75 -0.20
C ASN A 238 -16.61 -1.11 -1.52
N ARG A 239 -16.78 -0.10 -2.38
CA ARG A 239 -17.51 -0.19 -3.64
C ARG A 239 -16.71 -0.94 -4.71
N VAL A 240 -16.99 -2.23 -4.82
CA VAL A 240 -16.55 -3.08 -5.96
C VAL A 240 -17.70 -3.59 -6.82
N SER A 241 -18.95 -3.31 -6.44
CA SER A 241 -20.04 -3.36 -7.43
C SER A 241 -19.82 -2.20 -8.41
N PRO A 242 -19.53 -2.45 -9.70
CA PRO A 242 -19.57 -1.38 -10.68
C PRO A 242 -21.01 -0.86 -10.72
N LEU A 243 -21.23 0.44 -10.49
CA LEU A 243 -22.57 1.04 -10.43
C LEU A 243 -23.38 0.78 -11.71
N LYS A 244 -22.69 0.43 -12.79
CA LYS A 244 -23.26 -0.12 -14.02
C LYS A 244 -22.52 -1.42 -14.32
N SER A 245 -23.22 -2.55 -14.25
CA SER A 245 -22.74 -3.82 -14.82
C SER A 245 -22.78 -3.74 -16.35
N ASP A 246 -21.91 -2.92 -16.92
CA ASP A 246 -21.66 -2.89 -18.36
C ASP A 246 -20.87 -4.16 -18.71
N PRO A 247 -21.45 -5.12 -19.45
CA PRO A 247 -20.77 -6.37 -19.81
C PRO A 247 -19.61 -6.14 -20.79
N THR A 248 -19.44 -4.92 -21.32
CA THR A 248 -18.30 -4.52 -22.15
C THR A 248 -17.22 -3.79 -21.36
N SER A 249 -17.47 -3.40 -20.10
CA SER A 249 -16.44 -2.79 -19.26
C SER A 249 -15.39 -3.82 -18.86
N THR A 250 -14.20 -3.70 -19.45
CA THR A 250 -13.02 -4.49 -19.09
C THR A 250 -12.40 -4.07 -17.76
N GLN A 251 -12.99 -3.11 -17.03
CA GLN A 251 -12.67 -2.83 -15.63
C GLN A 251 -13.25 -3.93 -14.71
N LEU A 252 -12.79 -5.16 -14.92
CA LEU A 252 -12.93 -6.26 -13.96
C LEU A 252 -12.39 -5.78 -12.60
N SER A 253 -13.06 -6.19 -11.51
CA SER A 253 -12.66 -5.74 -10.18
C SER A 253 -11.21 -6.13 -9.88
N ARG A 254 -10.39 -5.11 -9.64
CA ARG A 254 -8.97 -5.26 -9.27
C ARG A 254 -8.77 -5.61 -7.80
N ILE A 255 -9.81 -5.40 -6.98
CA ILE A 255 -9.86 -5.80 -5.57
C ILE A 255 -10.92 -6.88 -5.38
N THR A 256 -10.56 -7.94 -4.66
CA THR A 256 -11.56 -8.83 -4.04
C THR A 256 -11.82 -8.39 -2.61
N TYR A 257 -13.10 -8.27 -2.27
CA TYR A 257 -13.59 -8.00 -0.92
C TYR A 257 -14.29 -9.22 -0.34
N PRO A 258 -14.25 -9.44 0.99
CA PRO A 258 -15.07 -10.46 1.64
C PRO A 258 -16.56 -10.23 1.34
N ARG A 259 -17.28 -11.27 0.89
CA ARG A 259 -18.68 -11.16 0.44
C ARG A 259 -19.70 -11.01 1.59
N ALA A 260 -19.25 -10.98 2.85
CA ALA A 260 -20.12 -11.07 4.01
C ALA A 260 -20.50 -9.70 4.57
N GLY A 261 -21.80 -9.40 4.58
CA GLY A 261 -22.37 -8.46 5.56
C GLY A 261 -22.21 -6.97 5.29
N LEU A 262 -22.19 -6.53 4.03
CA LEU A 262 -22.31 -5.10 3.67
C LEU A 262 -23.67 -4.53 4.10
N GLN A 263 -23.78 -4.13 5.36
CA GLN A 263 -24.86 -3.27 5.86
C GLN A 263 -24.53 -1.83 5.48
N ILE A 264 -25.30 -1.28 4.54
CA ILE A 264 -25.24 0.15 4.22
C ILE A 264 -25.86 0.90 5.40
N LEU A 265 -25.02 1.54 6.21
CA LEU A 265 -25.45 2.44 7.29
C LEU A 265 -25.51 3.89 6.76
N ALA A 266 -25.38 4.90 7.65
CA ALA A 266 -25.70 6.30 7.38
C ALA A 266 -25.20 6.84 6.01
N ALA A 267 -25.98 7.71 5.37
CA ALA A 267 -25.66 8.21 4.02
C ALA A 267 -24.40 9.12 3.98
N GLN A 268 -24.01 9.70 5.11
CA GLN A 268 -22.87 10.60 5.26
C GLN A 268 -21.96 10.14 6.41
N PRO A 269 -20.64 10.38 6.33
CA PRO A 269 -19.74 10.15 7.46
C PRO A 269 -20.19 10.91 8.72
N PRO A 270 -19.88 10.41 9.92
CA PRO A 270 -20.28 11.07 11.15
C PRO A 270 -19.42 12.29 11.42
N GLU A 271 -19.94 13.21 12.24
CA GLU A 271 -19.16 14.29 12.83
C GLU A 271 -18.50 13.80 14.14
N THR A 272 -19.29 13.15 15.01
CA THR A 272 -18.87 12.49 16.26
C THR A 272 -17.92 11.32 15.99
N GLU A 273 -16.78 11.26 16.69
CA GLU A 273 -15.78 10.19 16.55
C GLU A 273 -15.39 9.90 15.08
N SER A 274 -15.38 10.93 14.23
CA SER A 274 -15.01 10.88 12.81
C SER A 274 -13.53 10.52 12.56
N ASP A 275 -12.74 10.47 13.62
CA ASP A 275 -11.36 10.02 13.71
C ASP A 275 -11.24 8.55 14.15
N THR A 276 -12.29 7.95 14.67
CA THR A 276 -12.25 6.61 15.27
C THR A 276 -12.72 5.56 14.26
N LEU A 277 -11.82 4.64 13.91
CA LEU A 277 -12.00 3.62 12.88
C LEU A 277 -12.06 2.23 13.51
N ARG A 278 -13.22 1.59 13.43
CA ARG A 278 -13.53 0.30 14.06
C ARG A 278 -13.68 -0.81 13.01
N PHE A 279 -13.06 -1.97 13.22
CA PHE A 279 -13.15 -3.14 12.34
C PHE A 279 -12.75 -4.42 13.07
N THR A 280 -12.96 -5.59 12.44
CA THR A 280 -12.52 -6.89 12.97
C THR A 280 -11.53 -7.53 12.02
N THR A 281 -10.40 -8.04 12.53
CA THR A 281 -9.38 -8.73 11.73
C THR A 281 -8.53 -9.68 12.59
N GLU A 282 -7.62 -10.40 11.94
CA GLU A 282 -6.64 -11.26 12.62
C GLU A 282 -5.59 -10.45 13.37
N LYS A 283 -5.28 -10.83 14.61
CA LYS A 283 -4.32 -10.16 15.49
C LYS A 283 -3.25 -11.13 16.02
N ILE A 284 -1.98 -10.69 16.01
CA ILE A 284 -0.84 -11.41 16.58
C ILE A 284 -0.04 -10.47 17.50
N ALA A 285 0.43 -10.96 18.64
CA ALA A 285 1.39 -10.23 19.48
C ALA A 285 2.70 -9.96 18.72
N ALA A 286 3.23 -8.73 18.82
CA ALA A 286 4.43 -8.37 18.06
C ALA A 286 5.68 -9.14 18.51
N SER A 287 5.69 -9.65 19.74
CA SER A 287 6.73 -10.51 20.32
C SER A 287 6.96 -11.84 19.57
N ASN A 288 6.01 -12.28 18.72
CA ASN A 288 6.20 -13.46 17.86
C ASN A 288 7.22 -13.22 16.73
N PHE A 289 7.66 -11.98 16.51
CA PHE A 289 8.62 -11.62 15.47
C PHE A 289 9.73 -10.73 16.05
N ARG A 290 11.00 -11.11 15.86
CA ARG A 290 12.14 -10.25 16.18
C ARG A 290 12.27 -9.18 15.11
N MET A 291 12.42 -7.94 15.53
CA MET A 291 12.73 -6.80 14.66
C MET A 291 14.24 -6.66 14.51
N GLU A 292 14.71 -6.39 13.29
CA GLU A 292 16.11 -6.09 12.98
C GLU A 292 16.22 -4.85 12.10
N GLN A 293 16.96 -3.83 12.54
CA GLN A 293 17.19 -2.63 11.73
C GLN A 293 17.92 -3.01 10.44
N ILE A 294 17.39 -2.50 9.32
CA ILE A 294 17.95 -2.71 8.00
C ILE A 294 19.02 -1.65 7.70
N TYR A 295 20.12 -2.11 7.09
CA TYR A 295 21.22 -1.26 6.63
C TYR A 295 21.52 -1.50 5.15
N TYR A 296 21.79 -0.41 4.43
CA TYR A 296 22.29 -0.38 3.07
C TYR A 296 23.83 -0.20 3.03
N GLU A 297 24.41 -0.14 1.83
CA GLU A 297 25.86 0.03 1.58
C GLU A 297 26.54 0.97 2.60
N LYS A 298 27.68 0.56 3.16
CA LYS A 298 28.47 1.33 4.14
C LYS A 298 27.74 1.66 5.47
N ASN A 299 26.77 0.84 5.87
CA ASN A 299 25.96 0.97 7.09
C ASN A 299 25.01 2.19 7.09
N GLU A 300 24.52 2.60 5.92
CA GLU A 300 23.45 3.59 5.83
C GLU A 300 22.13 3.01 6.34
N LEU A 301 21.42 3.71 7.24
CA LEU A 301 20.15 3.28 7.79
C LEU A 301 19.02 3.46 6.77
N LEU A 302 18.31 2.38 6.41
CA LEU A 302 17.07 2.50 5.64
C LEU A 302 15.86 2.71 6.55
N LEU A 303 14.84 3.41 6.06
CA LEU A 303 13.52 3.55 6.68
C LEU A 303 12.72 2.24 6.50
N CYS A 304 13.26 1.16 7.05
CA CYS A 304 12.71 -0.17 6.98
C CYS A 304 13.30 -0.99 8.14
N THR A 305 12.51 -1.90 8.69
CA THR A 305 12.88 -2.81 9.76
C THR A 305 12.52 -4.23 9.32
N GLY A 306 13.50 -5.13 9.29
CA GLY A 306 13.30 -6.54 8.95
C GLY A 306 12.57 -7.27 10.07
N LEU A 307 11.71 -8.21 9.71
CA LEU A 307 11.04 -9.11 10.63
C LEU A 307 11.63 -10.52 10.50
N VAL A 308 11.90 -11.14 11.64
CA VAL A 308 12.47 -12.48 11.76
C VAL A 308 11.54 -13.34 12.63
N ASP A 309 11.17 -14.52 12.16
CA ASP A 309 10.26 -15.42 12.87
C ASP A 309 10.96 -16.17 14.03
N THR A 310 10.18 -16.98 14.76
CA THR A 310 10.68 -17.80 15.88
C THR A 310 11.71 -18.87 15.46
N GLN A 311 11.79 -19.20 14.18
CA GLN A 311 12.76 -20.13 13.60
C GLN A 311 14.07 -19.41 13.17
N GLY A 312 14.13 -18.09 13.32
CA GLY A 312 15.26 -17.27 12.89
C GLY A 312 15.28 -16.98 11.39
N ARG A 313 14.18 -17.24 10.67
CA ARG A 313 14.03 -16.93 9.24
C ARG A 313 13.52 -15.50 9.09
N GLN A 314 14.11 -14.75 8.17
CA GLN A 314 13.54 -13.46 7.76
C GLN A 314 12.18 -13.72 7.12
N CYS A 315 11.12 -13.09 7.62
CA CYS A 315 9.73 -13.36 7.23
C CYS A 315 8.98 -12.13 6.74
N GLY A 316 9.54 -10.92 6.84
CA GLY A 316 8.82 -9.70 6.51
C GLY A 316 9.59 -8.42 6.75
N VAL A 317 8.88 -7.30 6.71
CA VAL A 317 9.38 -5.95 7.00
C VAL A 317 8.30 -5.03 7.57
N LEU A 318 8.74 -3.95 8.21
CA LEU A 318 7.96 -2.77 8.57
C LEU A 318 8.61 -1.50 8.00
N MET A 319 7.78 -0.54 7.57
CA MET A 319 8.22 0.74 7.00
C MET A 319 8.36 1.81 8.09
N ASP A 320 9.29 1.59 9.02
CA ASP A 320 9.79 2.56 10.00
C ASP A 320 11.18 2.10 10.48
N TYR A 321 11.90 2.93 11.22
CA TYR A 321 13.14 2.54 11.89
C TYR A 321 12.86 1.72 13.16
N GLU A 322 13.70 0.73 13.44
CA GLU A 322 13.57 -0.17 14.60
C GLU A 322 13.54 0.65 15.91
N LYS A 323 14.47 1.60 16.05
CA LYS A 323 14.51 2.53 17.19
C LYS A 323 13.19 3.28 17.44
N ASN A 324 12.45 3.63 16.38
CA ASN A 324 11.20 4.40 16.47
C ASN A 324 10.05 3.51 16.96
N ILE A 325 10.07 2.23 16.55
CA ILE A 325 9.12 1.21 17.00
C ILE A 325 9.43 0.80 18.45
N SER A 326 10.70 0.50 18.75
CA SER A 326 11.17 0.10 20.08
C SER A 326 10.96 1.19 21.13
N ALA A 327 11.12 2.46 20.79
CA ALA A 327 10.80 3.58 21.68
C ALA A 327 9.34 3.58 22.17
N ARG A 328 8.40 3.03 21.38
CA ARG A 328 6.98 2.97 21.74
C ARG A 328 6.62 1.79 22.64
N GLN A 329 7.46 0.76 22.75
CA GLN A 329 7.13 -0.47 23.51
C GLN A 329 6.84 -0.21 25.01
N GLY A 330 7.35 0.88 25.59
CA GLY A 330 7.09 1.26 26.97
C GLY A 330 5.69 1.84 27.25
N GLU A 331 4.96 2.28 26.21
CA GLU A 331 3.67 2.96 26.36
C GLU A 331 2.45 2.02 26.25
N GLY A 332 2.62 0.77 25.81
CA GLY A 332 1.52 -0.16 25.56
C GLY A 332 1.91 -1.37 24.71
N GLU A 333 1.02 -2.36 24.63
CA GLU A 333 1.29 -3.63 23.96
C GLU A 333 1.26 -3.47 22.43
N LEU A 334 2.25 -4.07 21.75
CA LEU A 334 2.37 -4.02 20.29
C LEU A 334 1.76 -5.27 19.65
N HIS A 335 0.95 -5.07 18.62
CA HIS A 335 0.32 -6.15 17.86
C HIS A 335 0.41 -5.92 16.35
N TYR A 336 0.59 -7.00 15.60
CA TYR A 336 0.35 -7.00 14.16
C TYR A 336 -1.12 -7.32 13.89
N ILE A 337 -1.73 -6.57 12.98
CA ILE A 337 -3.06 -6.85 12.44
C ILE A 337 -2.99 -7.07 10.93
N LEU A 338 -3.77 -8.04 10.44
CA LEU A 338 -3.89 -8.33 9.01
C LEU A 338 -4.81 -7.31 8.34
N LEU A 339 -4.43 -6.80 7.16
CA LEU A 339 -5.28 -5.89 6.38
C LEU A 339 -5.70 -6.50 5.04
N SER A 340 -4.73 -7.03 4.29
CA SER A 340 -4.95 -7.48 2.92
C SER A 340 -3.81 -8.39 2.43
N ILE A 341 -3.95 -8.90 1.21
CA ILE A 341 -2.89 -9.60 0.46
C ILE A 341 -2.74 -8.92 -0.89
N ASN A 342 -1.50 -8.69 -1.34
CA ASN A 342 -1.23 -8.29 -2.72
C ASN A 342 -0.84 -9.49 -3.56
N ARG A 343 -1.31 -9.55 -4.81
CA ARG A 343 -0.78 -10.47 -5.82
C ARG A 343 0.67 -10.08 -6.13
N ARG A 344 1.59 -10.99 -5.86
CA ARG A 344 3.00 -10.87 -6.15
C ARG A 344 3.29 -11.41 -7.55
N VAL A 345 4.05 -10.64 -8.32
CA VAL A 345 4.60 -11.06 -9.61
C VAL A 345 5.97 -11.70 -9.38
N PRO A 346 6.22 -12.95 -9.81
CA PRO A 346 7.55 -13.55 -9.78
C PRO A 346 8.58 -12.73 -10.56
N SER A 347 9.74 -12.49 -9.96
CA SER A 347 10.84 -11.70 -10.55
C SER A 347 11.31 -12.24 -11.92
N SER A 348 11.18 -13.55 -12.15
CA SER A 348 11.50 -14.22 -13.41
C SER A 348 10.69 -13.74 -14.63
N ILE A 349 9.52 -13.13 -14.42
CA ILE A 349 8.66 -12.60 -15.49
C ILE A 349 9.08 -11.16 -15.87
N SER A 350 9.78 -10.45 -14.98
CA SER A 350 10.13 -9.03 -15.10
C SER A 350 11.36 -8.75 -16.00
N ASN A 351 11.51 -9.46 -17.12
CA ASN A 351 12.51 -9.12 -18.15
C ASN A 351 12.12 -7.88 -18.97
N ASN A 352 10.88 -7.39 -18.86
CA ASN A 352 10.42 -6.17 -19.50
C ASN A 352 10.75 -4.93 -18.65
N LYS A 353 11.37 -3.93 -19.29
CA LYS A 353 11.79 -2.64 -18.69
C LYS A 353 10.63 -1.67 -18.43
N SER A 354 9.51 -2.12 -17.88
CA SER A 354 8.38 -1.23 -17.55
C SER A 354 8.73 -0.37 -16.33
N ASN A 355 9.02 0.93 -16.55
CA ASN A 355 9.45 1.88 -15.51
C ASN A 355 8.46 2.09 -14.34
N ILE A 356 7.23 1.58 -14.44
CA ILE A 356 6.12 1.84 -13.52
C ILE A 356 6.03 0.76 -12.43
N SER A 357 6.60 -0.43 -12.65
CA SER A 357 6.46 -1.55 -11.71
C SER A 357 7.38 -1.43 -10.50
N HIS A 358 6.79 -1.44 -9.31
CA HIS A 358 7.57 -1.76 -8.12
C HIS A 358 8.10 -3.20 -8.26
N PRO A 359 9.37 -3.43 -7.87
CA PRO A 359 9.93 -4.76 -7.81
C PRO A 359 9.08 -5.72 -6.96
N SER A 360 9.27 -7.03 -7.18
CA SER A 360 8.48 -8.07 -6.51
C SER A 360 8.68 -8.12 -4.99
N GLY A 361 9.88 -7.73 -4.54
CA GLY A 361 10.29 -7.67 -3.15
C GLY A 361 9.86 -6.38 -2.46
N ILE A 362 10.68 -5.96 -1.51
CA ILE A 362 10.42 -4.78 -0.69
C ILE A 362 11.21 -3.60 -1.29
N PRO A 363 10.54 -2.54 -1.77
CA PRO A 363 11.22 -1.47 -2.47
C PRO A 363 11.96 -0.56 -1.49
N ILE A 364 13.22 -0.26 -1.79
CA ILE A 364 14.04 0.64 -0.97
C ILE A 364 13.69 2.09 -1.31
N TRP A 365 13.29 2.86 -0.32
CA TRP A 365 13.07 4.31 -0.46
C TRP A 365 14.32 5.07 -0.03
N ARG A 366 14.87 5.90 -0.93
CA ARG A 366 16.09 6.70 -0.74
C ARG A 366 15.93 8.02 -1.49
N GLU A 367 16.39 9.13 -0.90
CA GLU A 367 16.44 10.44 -1.60
C GLU A 367 15.10 10.86 -2.24
N ARG A 368 13.97 10.52 -1.58
CA ARG A 368 12.59 10.75 -2.02
C ARG A 368 12.17 9.98 -3.29
N ALA A 369 12.84 8.86 -3.59
CA ALA A 369 12.50 7.97 -4.70
C ALA A 369 12.65 6.49 -4.33
N PHE A 370 12.05 5.61 -5.12
CA PHE A 370 12.31 4.17 -5.03
C PHE A 370 13.56 3.77 -5.81
N LEU A 371 14.45 3.00 -5.19
CA LEU A 371 15.57 2.34 -5.88
C LEU A 371 15.05 1.12 -6.64
N LYS A 372 14.47 1.36 -7.82
CA LYS A 372 13.79 0.36 -8.67
C LYS A 372 14.66 -0.87 -9.04
N ASN A 373 15.99 -0.81 -8.87
CA ASN A 373 16.96 -1.84 -9.28
C ASN A 373 17.47 -2.73 -8.14
N GLU A 374 17.03 -2.47 -6.90
CA GLU A 374 17.56 -3.11 -5.69
C GLU A 374 16.41 -3.69 -4.88
N GLU A 375 16.43 -5.02 -4.76
CA GLU A 375 15.47 -5.79 -3.99
C GLU A 375 16.14 -6.39 -2.76
N ILE A 376 15.38 -6.41 -1.67
CA ILE A 376 15.64 -7.28 -0.53
C ILE A 376 15.39 -8.71 -1.01
N GLU A 377 16.43 -9.55 -1.03
CA GLU A 377 16.37 -10.89 -1.63
C GLU A 377 15.23 -11.74 -1.05
N ASP A 378 14.71 -12.59 -1.93
CA ASP A 378 13.61 -13.48 -1.65
C ASP A 378 13.85 -14.41 -0.46
N LEU A 379 12.76 -14.69 0.23
CA LEU A 379 12.75 -15.50 1.43
C LEU A 379 12.74 -16.98 1.00
N THR A 380 13.92 -17.51 0.68
CA THR A 380 14.17 -18.89 0.18
C THR A 380 13.61 -20.02 1.05
N ASP A 381 13.16 -19.70 2.26
CA ASP A 381 12.83 -20.63 3.32
C ASP A 381 11.29 -20.81 3.47
N PHE A 382 10.53 -20.40 2.45
CA PHE A 382 9.07 -20.34 2.41
C PHE A 382 8.49 -20.75 1.04
N ASP A 383 7.20 -21.08 1.00
CA ASP A 383 6.53 -21.50 -0.23
C ASP A 383 6.40 -20.32 -1.22
N GLU A 384 6.92 -20.48 -2.44
CA GLU A 384 6.70 -19.52 -3.52
C GLU A 384 5.22 -19.49 -3.92
N GLY A 385 4.65 -18.28 -4.01
CA GLY A 385 3.27 -18.11 -4.43
C GLY A 385 2.86 -16.67 -4.60
N GLU A 386 1.97 -16.41 -5.56
CA GLU A 386 1.48 -15.07 -5.87
C GLU A 386 0.71 -14.43 -4.69
N TRP A 387 0.15 -15.21 -3.77
CA TRP A 387 -0.73 -14.72 -2.69
C TRP A 387 -0.16 -14.98 -1.29
N ASN A 388 1.18 -15.05 -1.18
CA ASN A 388 1.86 -15.42 0.06
C ASN A 388 2.45 -14.24 0.85
N MET A 389 2.25 -12.98 0.41
CA MET A 389 2.66 -11.78 1.17
C MET A 389 1.45 -11.02 1.73
N TYR A 390 1.28 -11.09 3.05
CA TYR A 390 0.23 -10.37 3.76
C TYR A 390 0.67 -8.93 4.02
N ASN A 391 -0.15 -7.94 3.72
CA ASN A 391 0.04 -6.57 4.20
C ASN A 391 -0.52 -6.46 5.62
N VAL A 392 0.31 -5.94 6.52
CA VAL A 392 0.01 -5.87 7.95
C VAL A 392 0.20 -4.45 8.46
N MET A 393 -0.51 -4.09 9.52
CA MET A 393 -0.25 -2.89 10.31
C MET A 393 0.28 -3.30 11.68
N LEU A 394 1.39 -2.68 12.11
CA LEU A 394 1.79 -2.70 13.50
C LEU A 394 0.98 -1.62 14.22
N ILE A 395 0.20 -2.04 15.20
CA ILE A 395 -0.60 -1.19 16.09
C ILE A 395 -0.05 -1.28 17.50
N GLN A 396 -0.39 -0.28 18.30
CA GLN A 396 -0.13 -0.26 19.72
C GLN A 396 -1.44 -0.10 20.47
N GLU A 397 -1.77 -1.07 21.32
CA GLU A 397 -2.93 -1.03 22.21
C GLU A 397 -2.60 -0.19 23.44
N LEU A 398 -3.41 0.85 23.63
CA LEU A 398 -3.39 1.73 24.78
C LEU A 398 -4.60 1.37 25.65
N LYS A 399 -4.36 1.18 26.95
CA LYS A 399 -5.44 0.95 27.90
C LYS A 399 -6.25 2.24 28.01
N GLY A 400 -7.58 2.12 27.96
CA GLY A 400 -8.45 3.26 28.25
C GLY A 400 -8.26 3.63 29.72
N ASP A 401 -7.59 4.74 29.98
CA ASP A 401 -7.49 5.26 31.34
C ASP A 401 -8.88 5.64 31.84
N ALA A 402 -9.20 5.24 33.07
CA ALA A 402 -10.39 5.69 33.75
C ALA A 402 -10.22 7.16 34.12
N LEU A 403 -10.56 8.06 33.18
CA LEU A 403 -10.69 9.49 33.46
C LEU A 403 -11.61 9.68 34.67
N ALA A 404 -11.22 10.58 35.57
CA ALA A 404 -11.95 10.86 36.81
C ALA A 404 -13.26 11.61 36.52
N GLY A 405 -14.26 10.89 35.99
CA GLY A 405 -15.48 11.46 35.42
C GLY A 405 -16.32 10.43 34.64
N GLU A 406 -16.60 9.28 35.25
CA GLU A 406 -17.65 8.28 34.93
C GLU A 406 -17.67 7.60 33.54
N THR A 407 -17.07 8.16 32.49
CA THR A 407 -17.04 7.53 31.16
C THR A 407 -15.76 6.70 31.01
N VAL A 408 -15.88 5.38 31.10
CA VAL A 408 -14.79 4.45 30.76
C VAL A 408 -14.50 4.60 29.26
N GLN A 409 -13.34 5.16 28.92
CA GLN A 409 -12.90 5.22 27.53
C GLN A 409 -12.66 3.79 27.03
N GLU A 410 -13.20 3.43 25.87
CA GLU A 410 -12.92 2.13 25.25
C GLU A 410 -11.39 1.99 25.04
N PRO A 411 -10.83 0.78 25.20
CA PRO A 411 -9.45 0.54 24.81
C PRO A 411 -9.31 0.81 23.31
N PHE A 412 -8.30 1.59 22.94
CA PHE A 412 -8.05 1.97 21.56
C PHE A 412 -6.61 1.68 21.18
N SER A 413 -6.35 1.68 19.89
CA SER A 413 -5.05 1.42 19.33
C SER A 413 -4.60 2.60 18.49
N ARG A 414 -3.32 2.97 18.62
CA ARG A 414 -2.69 3.90 17.69
C ARG A 414 -1.92 3.12 16.63
N ARG A 415 -1.93 3.62 15.40
CA ARG A 415 -1.09 3.08 14.34
C ARG A 415 0.40 3.37 14.61
N VAL A 416 1.26 2.36 14.46
CA VAL A 416 2.71 2.49 14.57
C VAL A 416 3.37 2.47 13.19
N ALA A 417 3.26 1.35 12.48
CA ALA A 417 3.89 1.14 11.18
C ALA A 417 3.00 0.30 10.26
N VAL A 418 3.31 0.25 8.97
CA VAL A 418 2.72 -0.70 8.00
C VAL A 418 3.86 -1.50 7.41
N GLY A 419 3.58 -2.75 7.04
CA GLY A 419 4.58 -3.66 6.52
C GLY A 419 4.00 -4.85 5.78
N ARG A 420 4.83 -5.86 5.57
CA ARG A 420 4.44 -7.14 5.01
C ARG A 420 5.05 -8.30 5.79
N ILE A 421 4.29 -9.39 5.93
CA ILE A 421 4.73 -10.65 6.54
C ILE A 421 4.39 -11.81 5.60
N HIS A 422 5.26 -12.81 5.50
CA HIS A 422 5.03 -14.02 4.74
C HIS A 422 3.91 -14.83 5.38
N LYS A 423 2.96 -15.30 4.56
CA LYS A 423 1.78 -16.06 4.96
C LYS A 423 2.10 -17.22 5.90
N ASP A 424 3.16 -17.99 5.63
CA ASP A 424 3.47 -19.17 6.46
C ASP A 424 4.03 -18.77 7.83
N ALA A 425 4.82 -17.69 7.92
CA ALA A 425 5.29 -17.15 9.19
C ALA A 425 4.15 -16.55 10.02
N TRP A 426 3.19 -15.88 9.35
CA TRP A 426 1.94 -15.46 9.97
C TRP A 426 1.17 -16.68 10.52
N ASN A 427 0.92 -17.68 9.69
CA ASN A 427 0.18 -18.88 10.06
C ASN A 427 0.86 -19.68 11.17
N GLU A 428 2.19 -19.73 11.21
CA GLU A 428 2.95 -20.37 12.30
C GLU A 428 2.77 -19.59 13.61
N ALA A 429 2.91 -18.27 13.58
CA ALA A 429 2.67 -17.41 14.74
C ALA A 429 1.20 -17.45 15.22
N MET A 430 0.24 -17.66 14.32
CA MET A 430 -1.17 -17.86 14.64
C MET A 430 -1.44 -19.15 15.42
N LYS A 431 -0.66 -20.24 15.24
CA LYS A 431 -0.87 -21.51 15.97
C LYS A 431 -0.75 -21.37 17.49
N VAL A 432 -0.03 -20.34 17.94
CA VAL A 432 0.19 -20.03 19.37
C VAL A 432 -0.95 -19.19 19.95
N ASN A 433 -1.76 -18.52 19.11
CA ASN A 433 -2.82 -17.62 19.55
C ASN A 433 -4.21 -18.27 19.42
N ALA A 434 -4.90 -18.47 20.54
CA ALA A 434 -6.26 -19.03 20.56
C ALA A 434 -7.30 -18.07 19.96
N ASP A 435 -7.17 -16.77 20.23
CA ASP A 435 -8.11 -15.75 19.77
C ASP A 435 -7.67 -15.18 18.42
N ARG A 436 -8.09 -15.86 17.34
CA ARG A 436 -7.68 -15.50 15.97
C ARG A 436 -8.10 -14.10 15.56
N TYR A 437 -9.33 -13.70 15.88
CA TYR A 437 -9.92 -12.44 15.45
C TYR A 437 -10.15 -11.48 16.62
N ALA A 438 -9.74 -10.23 16.45
CA ALA A 438 -9.96 -9.16 17.42
C ALA A 438 -10.74 -7.99 16.79
N LYS A 439 -11.57 -7.34 17.60
CA LYS A 439 -12.12 -6.01 17.28
C LYS A 439 -11.01 -4.98 17.52
N ILE A 440 -10.70 -4.20 16.50
CA ILE A 440 -9.72 -3.12 16.51
C ILE A 440 -10.46 -1.79 16.54
N VAL A 441 -9.94 -0.84 17.31
CA VAL A 441 -10.41 0.55 17.41
C VAL A 441 -9.21 1.46 17.16
N LEU A 442 -9.01 1.92 15.92
CA LEU A 442 -7.91 2.84 15.58
C LEU A 442 -8.31 4.30 15.83
N ARG A 443 -7.42 5.08 16.45
CA ARG A 443 -7.52 6.56 16.62
C ARG A 443 -6.19 7.23 16.25
#